data_AF-A0A1F5K397-F1
#
_entry.id   AF-A0A1F5K397-F1
#
_cell.length_a   1.000
_cell.length_b   1.000
_cell.length_c   1.000
_cell.angle_alpha   90.00
_cell.angle_beta   90.00
_cell.angle_gamma   90.00
#
_symmetry.space_group_name_H-M   'P 1'
#
loop_
_entity.id
_entity.type
_entity.pdbx_description
1 polymer ?
#
loop_
_entity_poly.entity_id
_entity_poly.type
_entity_poly.pdbx_seq_one_letter_code
_entity_poly.pdbx_strand_id
1 'polypeptide(L)'
;MSLEGPIATTVLTPFGGFLIVVKFGLLLLAVLYFIFSLIVVRQVSLMTDTLMTEVAPLIRAFSIIHAGLALGIILLFIGLLFG
;
A
#
# COMPACT_ATOMS: atom_id res chain seq x y z
N MET A 1 -32.66 -26.09 23.68
CA MET A 1 -32.01 -25.47 22.50
C MET A 1 -31.03 -24.45 23.02
N SER A 2 -29.72 -24.66 22.83
CA SER A 2 -28.72 -23.69 23.27
C SER A 2 -28.80 -22.45 22.40
N LEU A 3 -29.04 -21.30 23.02
CA LEU A 3 -29.08 -19.98 22.36
C LEU A 3 -27.68 -19.49 21.96
N GLU A 4 -26.63 -20.27 22.25
CA GLU A 4 -25.23 -19.92 22.02
C GLU A 4 -24.79 -20.18 20.56
N GLY A 5 -25.37 -21.18 19.89
CA GLY A 5 -25.04 -21.53 18.50
C GLY A 5 -25.51 -20.51 17.44
N PRO A 6 -26.74 -19.97 17.51
CA PRO A 6 -27.25 -19.02 16.52
C PRO A 6 -26.60 -17.64 16.61
N ILE A 7 -26.34 -17.13 17.83
CA ILE A 7 -25.77 -15.79 18.01
C ILE A 7 -24.31 -15.75 17.53
N ALA A 8 -23.52 -16.79 17.83
CA ALA A 8 -22.14 -16.90 17.36
C ALA A 8 -22.06 -16.93 15.82
N THR A 9 -22.95 -17.67 15.15
CA THR A 9 -22.97 -17.72 13.68
C THR A 9 -23.47 -16.44 13.03
N THR A 10 -24.42 -15.73 13.66
CA THR A 10 -24.98 -14.47 13.12
C THR A 10 -24.00 -13.29 13.24
N VAL A 11 -23.12 -13.29 14.26
CA VAL A 11 -22.16 -12.19 14.51
C VAL A 11 -20.78 -12.46 13.91
N LEU A 12 -20.29 -13.71 13.94
CA LEU A 12 -18.93 -14.02 13.47
C LEU A 12 -18.81 -14.05 11.94
N THR A 13 -19.87 -14.43 11.23
CA THR A 13 -19.87 -14.48 9.76
C THR A 13 -19.76 -13.11 9.07
N PRO A 14 -20.51 -12.06 9.46
CA PRO A 14 -20.33 -10.73 8.87
C PRO A 14 -18.99 -10.10 9.23
N PHE A 15 -18.47 -10.37 10.43
CA PHE A 15 -17.15 -9.90 10.84
C PHE A 15 -16.03 -10.49 9.99
N GLY A 16 -16.07 -11.79 9.69
CA GLY A 16 -15.12 -12.43 8.78
C GLY A 16 -15.18 -11.85 7.36
N GLY A 17 -16.39 -11.62 6.83
CA GLY A 17 -16.57 -10.97 5.53
C GLY A 17 -16.01 -9.55 5.49
N PHE A 18 -16.25 -8.76 6.53
CA PHE A 18 -15.70 -7.40 6.66
C PHE A 18 -14.16 -7.39 6.65
N LEU A 19 -13.51 -8.29 7.41
CA LEU A 19 -12.06 -8.38 7.45
C LEU A 19 -11.45 -8.72 6.08
N ILE A 20 -12.09 -9.58 5.29
CA ILE A 20 -11.64 -9.90 3.93
C ILE A 20 -11.67 -8.64 3.05
N VAL A 21 -12.77 -7.89 3.08
CA VAL A 21 -12.90 -6.64 2.31
C VAL A 21 -11.82 -5.63 2.72
N VAL A 22 -11.55 -5.49 4.02
CA VAL A 22 -10.50 -4.59 4.52
C VAL A 22 -9.11 -5.02 4.02
N LYS A 23 -8.78 -6.32 4.07
CA LYS A 23 -7.49 -6.84 3.58
C LYS A 23 -7.27 -6.52 2.10
N PHE A 24 -8.27 -6.80 1.25
CA PHE A 24 -8.19 -6.48 -0.18
C PHE A 24 -8.17 -4.97 -0.44
N GLY A 25 -8.92 -4.18 0.32
CA GLY A 25 -8.92 -2.72 0.22
C GLY A 25 -7.55 -2.11 0.56
N LEU A 26 -6.89 -2.59 1.61
CA LEU A 26 -5.54 -2.17 1.99
C LEU A 26 -4.51 -2.54 0.92
N LEU A 27 -4.60 -3.75 0.37
CA LEU A 27 -3.72 -4.19 -0.71
C LEU A 27 -3.90 -3.32 -1.97
N LEU A 28 -5.16 -3.05 -2.36
CA LEU A 28 -5.48 -2.18 -3.49
C LEU A 28 -4.90 -0.77 -3.28
N LEU A 29 -5.07 -0.21 -2.08
CA LEU A 29 -4.53 1.10 -1.74
C LEU A 29 -2.99 1.13 -1.85
N ALA A 30 -2.31 0.08 -1.37
CA ALA A 30 -0.86 -0.02 -1.47
C ALA A 30 -0.38 -0.09 -2.93
N VAL A 31 -1.10 -0.84 -3.79
CA VAL A 31 -0.80 -0.89 -5.23
C VAL A 31 -1.00 0.47 -5.89
N LEU A 32 -2.10 1.15 -5.60
CA LEU A 32 -2.34 2.51 -6.11
C LEU A 32 -1.27 3.50 -5.63
N TYR A 33 -0.85 3.37 -4.38
CA TYR A 33 0.23 4.19 -3.81
C TYR A 33 1.57 3.94 -4.49
N PHE A 34 1.88 2.69 -4.86
CA PHE A 34 3.07 2.38 -5.65
C PHE A 34 3.02 2.99 -7.05
N ILE A 35 1.87 2.93 -7.72
CA ILE A 35 1.71 3.62 -9.01
C ILE A 35 1.93 5.13 -8.84
N PHE A 36 1.37 5.71 -7.77
CA PHE A 36 1.60 7.12 -7.43
C PHE A 36 3.10 7.43 -7.19
N SER A 37 3.83 6.57 -6.49
CA SER A 37 5.26 6.79 -6.24
C SER A 37 6.08 6.77 -7.54
N LEU A 38 5.73 5.93 -8.53
CA LEU A 38 6.34 5.95 -9.87
C LEU A 38 6.06 7.27 -10.61
N ILE A 39 4.86 7.82 -10.48
CA ILE A 39 4.51 9.13 -11.04
C ILE A 39 5.38 10.22 -10.39
N VAL A 40 5.58 10.16 -9.07
CA VAL A 40 6.46 11.09 -8.34
C VAL A 40 7.89 11.00 -8.85
N VAL A 41 8.44 9.79 -9.06
CA VAL A 41 9.79 9.62 -9.64
C VAL A 41 9.91 10.31 -11.00
N ARG A 42 8.89 10.18 -11.85
CA ARG A 42 8.85 10.87 -13.15
C ARG A 42 8.85 12.39 -12.98
N GLN A 43 8.05 12.91 -12.06
CA GLN A 43 7.99 14.36 -11.81
C GLN A 43 9.30 14.90 -11.24
N VAL A 44 9.93 14.16 -10.32
CA VAL A 44 11.23 14.51 -9.78
C VAL A 44 12.27 14.55 -10.91
N SER A 45 12.30 13.56 -11.80
CA SER A 45 13.23 13.56 -12.94
C SER A 45 13.07 14.79 -13.81
N LEU A 46 11.82 15.13 -14.20
CA LEU A 46 11.54 16.31 -15.03
C LEU A 46 11.94 17.62 -14.31
N MET A 47 11.67 17.71 -13.00
CA MET A 47 12.07 18.88 -12.21
C MET A 47 13.59 18.99 -12.10
N THR A 48 14.29 17.89 -11.85
CA THR A 48 15.77 17.89 -11.74
C THR A 48 16.47 18.21 -13.06
N ASP A 49 15.85 17.90 -14.20
CA ASP A 49 16.37 18.26 -15.53
C ASP A 49 16.20 19.76 -15.82
N THR A 50 15.18 20.40 -15.24
CA THR A 50 14.93 21.85 -15.41
C THR A 50 15.67 22.72 -14.40
N LEU A 51 15.73 22.30 -13.14
CA LEU A 51 16.37 23.03 -12.05
C LEU A 51 17.74 22.39 -11.81
N MET A 52 18.74 22.84 -12.58
CA MET A 52 20.14 22.44 -12.48
C MET A 52 20.77 22.89 -11.15
N THR A 53 20.34 22.29 -10.05
CA THR A 53 20.82 22.55 -8.70
C THR A 53 21.81 21.46 -8.27
N GLU A 54 22.76 21.80 -7.41
CA GLU A 54 23.75 20.85 -6.87
C GLU A 54 23.10 19.66 -6.14
N VAL A 55 21.87 19.85 -5.64
CA VAL A 55 21.10 18.85 -4.88
C VAL A 55 20.24 17.93 -5.78
N ALA A 56 20.12 18.23 -7.08
CA ALA A 56 19.31 17.46 -8.02
C ALA A 56 19.58 15.93 -8.02
N PRO A 57 20.84 15.44 -8.06
CA PRO A 57 21.10 14.00 -8.04
C PRO A 57 20.66 13.33 -6.72
N LEU A 58 20.74 14.05 -5.59
CA LEU A 58 20.30 13.55 -4.29
C LEU A 58 18.78 13.37 -4.26
N ILE A 59 18.03 14.37 -4.73
CA ILE A 59 16.56 14.32 -4.78
C ILE A 59 16.09 13.16 -5.67
N ARG A 60 16.77 12.95 -6.81
CA ARG A 60 16.47 11.83 -7.71
C ARG A 60 16.71 10.48 -7.03
N ALA A 61 17.82 10.32 -6.30
CA ALA A 61 18.09 9.10 -5.54
C ALA A 61 17.01 8.82 -4.47
N PHE A 62 16.61 9.84 -3.70
CA PHE A 62 15.53 9.70 -2.71
C PHE A 62 14.20 9.32 -3.34
N SER A 63 13.86 9.83 -4.53
CA SER A 63 12.63 9.44 -5.22
C SER A 63 12.61 7.96 -5.59
N ILE A 64 13.75 7.41 -6.02
CA ILE A 64 13.89 5.99 -6.37
C ILE A 64 13.79 5.12 -5.12
N ILE A 65 14.45 5.51 -4.03
CA ILE A 65 14.37 4.81 -2.75
C ILE A 65 12.93 4.81 -2.23
N HIS A 66 12.23 5.95 -2.34
CA HIS A 66 10.82 6.07 -1.97
C HIS A 66 9.93 5.10 -2.77
N ALA A 67 10.12 4.99 -4.09
CA ALA A 67 9.40 4.02 -4.90
C ALA A 67 9.72 2.57 -4.51
N GLY A 68 10.98 2.28 -4.18
CA GLY A 68 11.40 0.98 -3.64
C GLY A 68 10.74 0.63 -2.31
N LEU A 69 10.62 1.60 -1.39
CA LEU A 69 9.91 1.43 -0.13
C LEU A 69 8.41 1.17 -0.35
N ALA A 70 7.78 1.87 -1.29
CA ALA A 70 6.39 1.64 -1.66
C ALA A 70 6.16 0.20 -2.18
N LEU A 71 7.09 -0.33 -2.97
CA LEU A 71 7.07 -1.74 -3.38
C LEU A 71 7.23 -2.69 -2.18
N GLY A 72 8.14 -2.38 -1.25
CA GLY A 72 8.33 -3.14 -0.03
C GLY A 72 7.08 -3.20 0.85
N ILE A 73 6.30 -2.12 0.93
CA ILE A 73 5.02 -2.07 1.66
C ILE A 73 4.01 -3.05 1.04
N ILE A 74 3.95 -3.19 -0.28
CA ILE A 74 3.06 -4.16 -0.94
C ILE A 74 3.44 -5.58 -0.50
N LEU A 75 4.73 -5.93 -0.54
CA LEU A 75 5.21 -7.25 -0.12
C LEU A 75 4.91 -7.51 1.36
N LEU A 76 5.12 -6.50 2.21
CA LEU A 76 4.78 -6.57 3.63
C LEU A 76 3.28 -6.83 3.83
N PHE A 77 2.41 -6.12 3.09
CA PHE A 77 0.96 -6.31 3.18
C PHE A 77 0.54 -7.69 2.69
N ILE A 78 1.16 -8.22 1.63
CA ILE A 78 0.90 -9.58 1.17
C ILE A 78 1.25 -10.59 2.27
N GLY A 79 2.45 -10.49 2.84
CA GLY A 79 2.91 -11.40 3.89
C GLY A 79 2.12 -11.28 5.20
N LEU A 80 1.78 -10.06 5.63
CA LEU A 80 1.10 -9.81 6.90
C LEU A 80 -0.42 -10.07 6.84
N LEU A 81 -1.07 -9.80 5.71
CA LEU A 81 -2.53 -9.90 5.59
C LEU A 81 -2.98 -11.28 5.09
N PHE A 82 -2.14 -11.97 4.31
CA PHE A 82 -2.50 -13.24 3.66
C PHE A 82 -1.58 -14.42 4.00
N GLY A 83 -0.44 -14.18 4.67
CA GLY A 83 0.36 -15.23 5.30
C GLY A 83 -0.24 -15.66 6.63
#